data_AF-A0A2E5JKC6-F1
#
_entry.id   AF-A0A2E5JKC6-F1
#
_cell.length_a   1.000
_cell.length_b   1.000
_cell.length_c   1.000
_cell.angle_alpha   90.00
_cell.angle_beta   90.00
_cell.angle_gamma   90.00
#
_symmetry.space_group_name_H-M   'P 1'
#
loop_
_entity.id
_entity.type
_entity.pdbx_description
1 polymer ?
#
loop_
_entity_poly.entity_id
_entity_poly.type
_entity_poly.pdbx_seq_one_letter_code
_entity_poly.pdbx_strand_id
1 'polypeptide(L)'
;MLNLQNFLDTCAKNLLPYMKPHWEVDHACYRTDSLEHNEQTKRDFARSSVLLIESQVGGRPIASYQLKTPKFARGHATDIIEIPAPKPGRKPDSGYEHIEVVIDEPFDQLQARFPSLKWETKALAKDLNPELETSFESFNVKFHHHSLAHIINIEKHEKTNSFLQHSQILSKLSHFSPLISGTIPLGIDTPDSNLDILFQATDFDHFKAEVLKLFSDASFSQDQQHILAKTSFQGLEIEIYASALSPLQQNAHRHLRIEGRLLKLLGTPFRDKIMALKAQGIKTEPAFGQVLELEKPYQDLLDLYFCTDLELLQRFS
;
A
#
# COMPACT_ATOMS: atom_id res chain seq x y z
N MET A 1 12.17 18.97 8.47
CA MET A 1 12.77 17.82 9.18
C MET A 1 12.81 17.96 10.71
N LEU A 2 12.84 19.18 11.26
CA LEU A 2 12.72 19.39 12.71
C LEU A 2 11.44 18.70 13.24
N ASN A 3 11.61 17.84 14.25
CA ASN A 3 10.58 17.13 15.01
C ASN A 3 9.92 15.86 14.42
N LEU A 4 10.35 15.34 13.25
CA LEU A 4 9.81 14.05 12.76
C LEU A 4 10.06 12.91 13.75
N GLN A 5 11.31 12.77 14.23
CA GLN A 5 11.66 11.69 15.15
C GLN A 5 10.85 11.73 16.44
N ASN A 6 10.72 12.90 17.06
CA ASN A 6 9.93 13.08 18.29
C ASN A 6 8.44 12.73 18.07
N PHE A 7 7.89 13.11 16.90
CA PHE A 7 6.52 12.76 16.54
C PHE A 7 6.37 11.24 16.41
N LEU A 8 7.24 10.58 15.65
CA LEU A 8 7.22 9.13 15.48
C LEU A 8 7.42 8.37 16.80
N ASP A 9 8.31 8.83 17.67
CA ASP A 9 8.52 8.22 18.99
C ASP A 9 7.27 8.35 19.86
N THR A 10 6.57 9.49 19.78
CA THR A 10 5.30 9.73 20.47
C THR A 10 4.21 8.81 19.92
N CYS A 11 4.07 8.72 18.60
CA CYS A 11 3.11 7.84 17.95
C CYS A 11 3.37 6.39 18.33
N ALA A 12 4.61 5.91 18.17
CA ALA A 12 5.00 4.55 18.46
C ALA A 12 4.75 4.18 19.92
N LYS A 13 5.05 5.07 20.88
CA LYS A 13 4.76 4.83 22.30
C LYS A 13 3.28 4.57 22.58
N ASN A 14 2.39 5.30 21.91
CA ASN A 14 0.94 5.22 22.15
C ASN A 14 0.25 4.15 21.29
N LEU A 15 0.77 3.88 20.08
CA LEU A 15 0.16 3.01 19.09
C LEU A 15 0.62 1.55 19.20
N LEU A 16 1.82 1.28 19.75
CA LEU A 16 2.39 -0.07 19.85
C LEU A 16 1.43 -1.13 20.46
N PRO A 17 0.62 -0.83 21.50
CA PRO A 17 -0.34 -1.81 22.04
C PRO A 17 -1.43 -2.26 21.04
N TYR A 18 -1.62 -1.50 19.97
CA TYR A 18 -2.65 -1.72 18.95
C TYR A 18 -2.09 -2.34 17.66
N MET A 19 -0.77 -2.46 17.53
CA MET A 19 -0.10 -2.89 16.29
C MET A 19 0.34 -4.35 16.35
N LYS A 20 0.30 -5.02 15.19
CA LYS A 20 1.06 -6.26 14.99
C LYS A 20 2.50 -5.93 14.58
N PRO A 21 3.50 -6.79 14.89
CA PRO A 21 4.91 -6.51 14.62
C PRO A 21 5.24 -6.20 13.16
N HIS A 22 4.57 -6.87 12.21
CA HIS A 22 4.79 -6.72 10.77
C HIS A 22 3.98 -5.61 10.11
N TRP A 23 3.14 -4.88 10.87
CA TRP A 23 2.43 -3.73 10.32
C TRP A 23 3.39 -2.59 10.03
N GLU A 24 3.09 -1.86 8.96
CA GLU A 24 3.97 -0.81 8.45
C GLU A 24 3.45 0.54 8.92
N VAL A 25 4.32 1.35 9.53
CA VAL A 25 4.09 2.80 9.58
C VAL A 25 4.38 3.32 8.18
N ASP A 26 3.31 3.59 7.43
CA ASP A 26 3.40 3.89 6.01
C ASP A 26 4.04 5.27 5.80
N HIS A 27 3.32 6.29 6.23
CA HIS A 27 3.72 7.68 6.08
C HIS A 27 3.23 8.53 7.23
N ALA A 28 3.85 9.71 7.39
CA ALA A 28 3.41 10.75 8.30
C ALA A 28 2.93 11.98 7.52
N CYS A 29 1.91 12.65 8.03
CA CYS A 29 1.37 13.86 7.40
C CYS A 29 1.80 15.12 8.15
N TYR A 30 2.38 16.07 7.42
CA TYR A 30 2.78 17.38 7.92
C TYR A 30 1.82 18.46 7.40
N ARG A 31 1.09 19.10 8.32
CA ARG A 31 0.18 20.22 8.02
C ARG A 31 0.93 21.54 8.01
N THR A 32 0.44 22.46 7.19
CA THR A 32 0.91 23.84 7.11
C THR A 32 -0.28 24.80 7.21
N ASP A 33 -0.11 25.87 7.97
CA ASP A 33 -1.13 26.90 8.25
C ASP A 33 -1.51 27.79 7.06
N SER A 34 -0.68 27.86 6.02
CA SER A 34 -0.81 28.78 4.89
C SER A 34 -0.23 28.19 3.61
N LEU A 35 -0.65 28.71 2.45
CA LEU A 35 -0.11 28.30 1.15
C LEU A 35 1.37 28.68 1.01
N GLU A 36 1.78 29.83 1.54
CA GLU A 36 3.18 30.25 1.53
C GLU A 36 4.06 29.30 2.35
N HIS A 37 3.63 28.94 3.55
CA HIS A 37 4.33 27.95 4.37
C HIS A 37 4.32 26.56 3.71
N ASN A 38 3.23 26.17 3.03
CA ASN A 38 3.18 24.94 2.26
C ASN A 38 4.26 24.89 1.16
N GLU A 39 4.34 25.93 0.32
CA GLU A 39 5.34 26.03 -0.73
C GLU A 39 6.77 26.05 -0.17
N GLN A 40 7.00 26.77 0.93
CA GLN A 40 8.31 26.77 1.60
C GLN A 40 8.67 25.38 2.13
N THR A 41 7.73 24.69 2.78
CA THR A 41 7.92 23.33 3.31
C THR A 41 8.25 22.36 2.18
N LYS A 42 7.52 22.42 1.05
CA LYS A 42 7.80 21.62 -0.16
C LYS A 42 9.23 21.84 -0.67
N ARG A 43 9.69 23.10 -0.76
CA ARG A 43 11.08 23.42 -1.16
C ARG A 43 12.10 22.83 -0.20
N ASP A 44 11.84 22.88 1.11
CA ASP A 44 12.76 22.35 2.11
C ASP A 44 12.86 20.82 2.06
N PHE A 45 11.75 20.12 1.86
CA PHE A 45 11.76 18.67 1.63
C PHE A 45 12.47 18.31 0.32
N ALA A 46 12.20 19.04 -0.78
CA ALA A 46 12.83 18.78 -2.08
C ALA A 46 14.37 18.82 -2.07
N ARG A 47 15.00 19.49 -1.09
CA ARG A 47 16.48 19.50 -0.92
C ARG A 47 17.07 18.15 -0.50
N SER A 48 16.27 17.28 0.11
CA SER A 48 16.77 16.06 0.79
C SER A 48 15.89 14.83 0.62
N SER A 49 14.85 14.92 -0.21
CA SER A 49 13.88 13.86 -0.49
C SER A 49 13.49 13.88 -1.97
N VAL A 50 12.83 12.83 -2.43
CA VAL A 50 12.32 12.68 -3.79
C VAL A 50 10.82 12.93 -3.77
N LEU A 51 10.32 13.84 -4.61
CA LEU A 51 8.88 14.00 -4.80
C LEU A 51 8.34 12.74 -5.51
N LEU A 52 7.46 11.99 -4.85
CA LEU A 52 6.79 10.85 -5.45
C LEU A 52 5.65 11.31 -6.33
N ILE A 53 4.75 12.15 -5.80
CA ILE A 53 3.61 12.69 -6.55
C ILE A 53 3.17 14.01 -5.94
N GLU A 54 2.56 14.87 -6.74
CA GLU A 54 1.67 15.93 -6.26
C GLU A 54 0.35 15.85 -7.03
N SER A 55 -0.75 15.56 -6.33
CA SER A 55 -2.07 15.32 -6.94
C SER A 55 -3.18 16.12 -6.26
N GLN A 56 -4.28 16.34 -6.98
CA GLN A 56 -5.45 17.06 -6.45
C GLN A 56 -6.35 16.08 -5.68
N VAL A 57 -6.42 16.25 -4.36
CA VAL A 57 -7.23 15.40 -3.48
C VAL A 57 -8.14 16.28 -2.62
N GLY A 58 -9.45 16.10 -2.75
CA GLY A 58 -10.44 16.89 -1.99
C GLY A 58 -10.35 18.40 -2.25
N GLY A 59 -10.04 18.79 -3.49
CA GLY A 59 -10.00 20.18 -3.95
C GLY A 59 -8.72 20.95 -3.59
N ARG A 60 -7.63 20.25 -3.26
CA ARG A 60 -6.34 20.86 -2.96
C ARG A 60 -5.18 19.96 -3.41
N PRO A 61 -4.01 20.53 -3.73
CA PRO A 61 -2.82 19.73 -3.98
C PRO A 61 -2.31 19.08 -2.70
N ILE A 62 -1.86 17.84 -2.83
CA ILE A 62 -1.17 17.09 -1.78
C ILE A 62 0.13 16.55 -2.38
N ALA A 63 1.26 16.92 -1.79
CA ALA A 63 2.58 16.48 -2.22
C ALA A 63 3.11 15.39 -1.30
N SER A 64 3.62 14.29 -1.87
CA SER A 64 4.20 13.17 -1.11
C SER A 64 5.67 13.05 -1.43
N TYR A 65 6.52 13.14 -0.39
CA TYR A 65 7.97 13.09 -0.51
C TYR A 65 8.54 11.84 0.13
N GLN A 66 9.42 11.13 -0.58
CA GLN A 66 10.20 10.01 -0.06
C GLN A 66 11.58 10.47 0.45
N LEU A 67 11.83 10.26 1.73
CA LEU A 67 13.12 10.49 2.38
C LEU A 67 14.18 9.53 1.83
N LYS A 68 15.42 10.00 1.68
CA LYS A 68 16.54 9.15 1.25
C LYS A 68 16.90 8.04 2.25
N THR A 69 16.57 8.24 3.52
CA THR A 69 16.82 7.28 4.59
C THR A 69 15.57 7.18 5.45
N PRO A 70 14.98 5.97 5.59
CA PRO A 70 13.84 5.76 6.47
C PRO A 70 14.14 6.20 7.91
N LYS A 71 13.12 6.71 8.59
CA LYS A 71 13.15 7.02 10.03
C LYS A 71 12.51 5.88 10.80
N PHE A 72 13.17 5.46 11.86
CA PHE A 72 12.74 4.32 12.67
C PHE A 72 12.17 4.79 14.00
N ALA A 73 11.09 4.16 14.43
CA ALA A 73 10.55 4.26 15.79
C ALA A 73 10.02 2.89 16.23
N ARG A 74 10.52 2.38 17.36
CA ARG A 74 10.11 1.10 17.98
C ARG A 74 10.04 -0.09 17.01
N GLY A 75 10.98 -0.19 16.06
CA GLY A 75 11.07 -1.32 15.13
C GLY A 75 10.29 -1.16 13.81
N HIS A 76 9.59 -0.03 13.63
CA HIS A 76 8.90 0.31 12.39
C HIS A 76 9.62 1.44 11.66
N ALA A 77 9.68 1.37 10.33
CA ALA A 77 10.31 2.37 9.49
C ALA A 77 9.25 3.19 8.73
N THR A 78 9.44 4.51 8.62
CA THR A 78 8.69 5.36 7.69
C THR A 78 9.66 6.20 6.86
N ASP A 79 9.40 6.30 5.57
CA ASP A 79 10.22 7.08 4.63
C ASP A 79 9.38 8.04 3.78
N ILE A 80 8.04 8.07 3.93
CA ILE A 80 7.19 8.98 3.17
C ILE A 80 6.58 10.05 4.08
N ILE A 81 6.63 11.30 3.63
CA ILE A 81 5.99 12.44 4.27
C ILE A 81 4.99 13.06 3.30
N GLU A 82 3.72 13.12 3.72
CA GLU A 82 2.66 13.80 2.99
C GLU A 82 2.55 15.26 3.45
N ILE A 83 2.46 16.20 2.51
CA ILE A 83 2.41 17.65 2.74
C ILE A 83 1.20 18.24 1.99
N PRO A 84 -0.01 18.07 2.54
CA PRO A 84 -1.23 18.63 1.96
C PRO A 84 -1.30 20.14 2.11
N ALA A 85 -1.62 20.85 1.03
CA ALA A 85 -1.92 22.28 1.12
C ALA A 85 -3.09 22.54 2.09
N PRO A 86 -3.13 23.67 2.82
CA PRO A 86 -4.29 24.00 3.65
C PRO A 86 -5.56 24.10 2.77
N LYS A 87 -6.69 23.58 3.27
CA LYS A 87 -7.98 23.76 2.59
C LYS A 87 -8.36 25.24 2.59
N PRO A 88 -9.03 25.75 1.54
CA PRO A 88 -9.54 27.13 1.53
C PRO A 88 -10.36 27.44 2.80
N GLY A 89 -10.03 28.55 3.47
CA GLY A 89 -10.70 28.97 4.70
C GLY A 89 -10.37 28.18 5.97
N ARG A 90 -9.45 27.20 5.91
CA ARG A 90 -8.94 26.48 7.08
C ARG A 90 -7.50 26.90 7.37
N LYS A 91 -7.18 27.08 8.65
CA LYS A 91 -5.83 27.37 9.14
C LYS A 91 -5.47 26.34 10.21
N PRO A 92 -5.00 25.14 9.82
CA PRO A 92 -4.56 24.16 10.79
C PRO A 92 -3.28 24.65 11.47
N ASP A 93 -2.99 24.10 12.65
CA ASP A 93 -1.67 24.27 13.24
C ASP A 93 -0.62 23.60 12.35
N SER A 94 0.55 24.24 12.25
CA SER A 94 1.66 23.71 11.47
C SER A 94 2.42 22.65 12.26
N GLY A 95 2.64 21.48 11.67
CA GLY A 95 3.32 20.37 12.33
C GLY A 95 2.85 19.00 11.82
N TYR A 96 3.46 17.95 12.38
CA TYR A 96 2.98 16.59 12.16
C TYR A 96 1.65 16.37 12.89
N GLU A 97 0.67 15.82 12.18
CA GLU A 97 -0.71 15.72 12.67
C GLU A 97 -1.17 14.26 12.79
N HIS A 98 -0.82 13.43 11.82
CA HIS A 98 -1.19 12.01 11.82
C HIS A 98 -0.12 11.13 11.20
N ILE A 99 -0.24 9.83 11.49
CA ILE A 99 0.42 8.75 10.78
C ILE A 99 -0.62 7.84 10.14
N GLU A 100 -0.22 7.15 9.08
CA GLU A 100 -1.02 6.09 8.48
C GLU A 100 -0.30 4.75 8.61
N VAL A 101 -1.06 3.67 8.81
CA VAL A 101 -0.55 2.33 9.07
C VAL A 101 -1.18 1.32 8.11
N VAL A 102 -0.33 0.55 7.44
CA VAL A 102 -0.79 -0.53 6.57
C VAL A 102 -1.03 -1.80 7.39
N ILE A 103 -2.27 -2.27 7.42
CA ILE A 103 -2.70 -3.45 8.19
C ILE A 103 -3.03 -4.63 7.29
N ASP A 104 -3.09 -5.83 7.88
CA ASP A 104 -3.41 -7.09 7.20
C ASP A 104 -4.71 -7.73 7.69
N GLU A 105 -5.55 -6.95 8.36
CA GLU A 105 -6.84 -7.40 8.86
C GLU A 105 -7.98 -6.51 8.38
N PRO A 106 -9.18 -7.07 8.20
CA PRO A 106 -10.38 -6.29 7.92
C PRO A 106 -10.65 -5.22 8.99
N PHE A 107 -11.21 -4.08 8.58
CA PHE A 107 -11.48 -2.95 9.47
C PHE A 107 -12.46 -3.30 10.60
N ASP A 108 -13.49 -4.09 10.31
CA ASP A 108 -14.46 -4.54 11.31
C ASP A 108 -13.79 -5.39 12.41
N GLN A 109 -12.82 -6.22 12.06
CA GLN A 109 -12.01 -6.98 13.03
C GLN A 109 -11.14 -6.06 13.88
N LEU A 110 -10.50 -5.04 13.28
CA LEU A 110 -9.73 -4.05 14.04
C LEU A 110 -10.62 -3.30 15.04
N GLN A 111 -11.80 -2.86 14.60
CA GLN A 111 -12.77 -2.18 15.46
C GLN A 111 -13.24 -3.07 16.61
N ALA A 112 -13.50 -4.35 16.33
CA ALA A 112 -13.92 -5.32 17.33
C ALA A 112 -12.82 -5.63 18.37
N ARG A 113 -11.54 -5.62 17.97
CA ARG A 113 -10.40 -5.78 18.87
C ARG A 113 -10.24 -4.60 19.83
N PHE A 114 -10.61 -3.39 19.41
CA PHE A 114 -10.44 -2.17 20.19
C PHE A 114 -11.74 -1.35 20.28
N PRO A 115 -12.77 -1.88 20.97
CA PRO A 115 -14.08 -1.25 21.06
C PRO A 115 -14.09 0.05 21.89
N SER A 116 -13.03 0.30 22.67
CA SER A 116 -12.86 1.54 23.45
C SER A 116 -12.39 2.72 22.62
N LEU A 117 -11.84 2.49 21.42
CA LEU A 117 -11.42 3.56 20.52
C LEU A 117 -12.63 4.14 19.80
N LYS A 118 -12.60 5.45 19.56
CA LYS A 118 -13.61 6.13 18.74
C LYS A 118 -13.17 6.05 17.28
N TRP A 119 -14.01 5.43 16.45
CA TRP A 119 -13.70 5.16 15.06
C TRP A 119 -14.45 6.11 14.13
N GLU A 120 -13.73 6.72 13.20
CA GLU A 120 -14.24 7.54 12.12
C GLU A 120 -14.22 6.74 10.81
N THR A 121 -15.40 6.54 10.21
CA THR A 121 -15.60 5.58 9.10
C THR A 121 -15.93 6.25 7.76
N LYS A 122 -15.90 7.59 7.71
CA LYS A 122 -16.32 8.36 6.53
C LYS A 122 -15.58 7.95 5.25
N ALA A 123 -14.32 7.58 5.39
CA ALA A 123 -13.44 7.27 4.27
C ALA A 123 -13.34 5.77 3.94
N LEU A 124 -14.17 4.93 4.58
CA LEU A 124 -14.36 3.53 4.18
C LEU A 124 -15.06 3.39 2.82
N ALA A 125 -15.77 4.42 2.37
CA ALA A 125 -16.48 4.41 1.09
C ALA A 125 -15.59 4.70 -0.13
N LYS A 126 -14.27 4.87 0.05
CA LYS A 126 -13.35 5.03 -1.08
C LYS A 126 -13.18 3.69 -1.81
N ASP A 127 -13.26 3.72 -3.13
CA ASP A 127 -13.08 2.52 -3.96
C ASP A 127 -11.63 2.00 -3.93
N LEU A 128 -10.66 2.91 -3.89
CA LEU A 128 -9.23 2.62 -3.81
C LEU A 128 -8.68 3.12 -2.49
N ASN A 129 -8.02 2.21 -1.76
CA ASN A 129 -7.39 2.46 -0.46
C ASN A 129 -8.33 3.13 0.57
N PRO A 130 -9.45 2.48 0.94
CA PRO A 130 -10.28 2.94 2.05
C PRO A 130 -9.45 3.08 3.32
N GLU A 131 -9.83 4.03 4.17
CA GLU A 131 -9.13 4.33 5.43
C GLU A 131 -10.12 4.33 6.60
N LEU A 132 -9.68 3.73 7.71
CA LEU A 132 -10.34 3.78 9.01
C LEU A 132 -9.52 4.69 9.94
N GLU A 133 -10.14 5.67 10.57
CA GLU A 133 -9.43 6.66 11.39
C GLU A 133 -9.81 6.57 12.88
N THR A 134 -8.85 6.85 13.76
CA THR A 134 -9.07 7.09 15.18
C THR A 134 -8.12 8.17 15.69
N SER A 135 -8.47 8.78 16.82
CA SER A 135 -7.73 9.89 17.41
C SER A 135 -7.13 9.51 18.76
N PHE A 136 -5.86 9.85 18.95
CA PHE A 136 -5.18 9.88 20.24
C PHE A 136 -5.07 11.34 20.71
N GLU A 137 -4.63 11.56 21.95
CA GLU A 137 -4.58 12.90 22.57
C GLU A 137 -3.78 13.92 21.73
N SER A 138 -2.69 13.49 21.09
CA SER A 138 -1.75 14.38 20.39
C SER A 138 -1.59 14.11 18.89
N PHE A 139 -2.30 13.13 18.32
CA PHE A 139 -2.20 12.76 16.91
C PHE A 139 -3.38 11.90 16.46
N ASN A 140 -3.66 11.88 15.16
CA ASN A 140 -4.58 10.90 14.58
C ASN A 140 -3.81 9.72 13.97
N VAL A 141 -4.49 8.58 13.87
CA VAL A 141 -4.00 7.39 13.17
C VAL A 141 -5.05 6.95 12.18
N LYS A 142 -4.59 6.67 10.97
CA LYS A 142 -5.43 6.01 9.97
C LYS A 142 -4.86 4.65 9.62
N PHE A 143 -5.75 3.73 9.30
CA PHE A 143 -5.44 2.37 8.91
C PHE A 143 -5.96 2.11 7.51
N HIS A 144 -5.18 1.43 6.70
CA HIS A 144 -5.47 1.15 5.30
C HIS A 144 -4.74 -0.13 4.86
N HIS A 145 -5.05 -0.66 3.67
CA HIS A 145 -4.56 -1.98 3.22
C HIS A 145 -3.45 -1.90 2.16
N HIS A 146 -3.27 -0.75 1.51
CA HIS A 146 -2.16 -0.48 0.60
C HIS A 146 -1.30 0.69 1.10
N SER A 147 0.02 0.54 1.06
CA SER A 147 0.92 1.68 1.28
C SER A 147 0.66 2.81 0.29
N LEU A 148 0.97 4.04 0.68
CA LEU A 148 0.87 5.21 -0.20
C LEU A 148 1.77 5.04 -1.43
N ALA A 149 2.95 4.42 -1.27
CA ALA A 149 3.81 4.07 -2.40
C ALA A 149 3.10 3.15 -3.41
N HIS A 150 2.35 2.14 -2.92
CA HIS A 150 1.59 1.24 -3.79
C HIS A 150 0.52 1.99 -4.58
N ILE A 151 -0.23 2.87 -3.92
CA ILE A 151 -1.26 3.68 -4.58
C ILE A 151 -0.65 4.60 -5.63
N ILE A 152 0.46 5.28 -5.31
CA ILE A 152 1.15 6.15 -6.26
C ILE A 152 1.59 5.38 -7.51
N ASN A 153 2.12 4.16 -7.36
CA ASN A 153 2.54 3.36 -8.50
C ASN A 153 1.34 2.91 -9.35
N ILE A 154 0.23 2.51 -8.71
CA ILE A 154 -1.02 2.18 -9.40
C ILE A 154 -1.55 3.38 -10.20
N GLU A 155 -1.59 4.57 -9.61
CA GLU A 155 -2.08 5.80 -10.25
C GLU A 155 -1.21 6.25 -11.43
N LYS A 156 0.11 6.08 -11.31
CA LYS A 156 1.08 6.41 -12.37
C LYS A 156 1.09 5.40 -13.50
N HIS A 157 0.71 4.16 -13.27
CA HIS A 157 0.66 3.15 -14.32
C HIS A 157 -0.56 3.40 -15.23
N GLU A 158 -0.33 4.10 -16.35
CA GLU A 158 -1.39 4.64 -17.23
C GLU A 158 -2.45 3.62 -17.63
N LYS A 159 -2.04 2.42 -18.05
CA LYS A 159 -2.97 1.36 -18.47
C LYS A 159 -3.83 0.86 -17.30
N THR A 160 -3.24 0.75 -16.10
CA THR A 160 -3.94 0.31 -14.89
C THR A 160 -4.94 1.37 -14.46
N ASN A 161 -4.50 2.63 -14.38
CA ASN A 161 -5.39 3.74 -14.00
C ASN A 161 -6.56 3.88 -15.00
N SER A 162 -6.27 3.79 -16.30
CA SER A 162 -7.30 3.75 -17.35
C SER A 162 -8.26 2.58 -17.15
N PHE A 163 -7.76 1.36 -16.95
CA PHE A 163 -8.60 0.19 -16.71
C PHE A 163 -9.51 0.35 -15.48
N LEU A 164 -8.98 0.82 -14.35
CA LEU A 164 -9.75 1.00 -13.12
C LEU A 164 -10.87 2.03 -13.29
N GLN A 165 -10.59 3.16 -13.95
CA GLN A 165 -11.57 4.21 -14.22
C GLN A 165 -12.70 3.73 -15.15
N HIS A 166 -12.37 2.98 -16.21
CA HIS A 166 -13.35 2.52 -17.18
C HIS A 166 -14.18 1.34 -16.67
N SER A 167 -13.53 0.33 -16.07
CA SER A 167 -14.22 -0.88 -15.61
C SER A 167 -15.04 -0.63 -14.36
N GLN A 168 -14.54 0.24 -13.46
CA GLN A 168 -15.04 0.41 -12.10
C GLN A 168 -15.12 -0.94 -11.36
N ILE A 169 -14.17 -1.85 -11.62
CA ILE A 169 -14.20 -3.20 -11.07
C ILE A 169 -14.18 -3.19 -9.53
N LEU A 170 -13.41 -2.29 -8.92
CA LEU A 170 -13.29 -2.22 -7.46
C LEU A 170 -14.63 -1.86 -6.79
N SER A 171 -15.37 -0.91 -7.35
CA SER A 171 -16.66 -0.50 -6.77
C SER A 171 -17.78 -1.49 -7.09
N LYS A 172 -17.84 -1.98 -8.34
CA LYS A 172 -18.88 -2.92 -8.78
C LYS A 172 -18.76 -4.30 -8.12
N LEU A 173 -17.55 -4.74 -7.82
CA LEU A 173 -17.28 -6.00 -7.13
C LEU A 173 -16.85 -5.80 -5.67
N SER A 174 -17.18 -4.65 -5.07
CA SER A 174 -16.77 -4.27 -3.69
C SER A 174 -17.17 -5.29 -2.62
N HIS A 175 -18.29 -5.98 -2.79
CA HIS A 175 -18.76 -7.02 -1.87
C HIS A 175 -17.86 -8.28 -1.83
N PHE A 176 -17.00 -8.45 -2.84
CA PHE A 176 -15.94 -9.47 -2.86
C PHE A 176 -14.60 -8.95 -2.32
N SER A 177 -14.57 -7.76 -1.71
CA SER A 177 -13.40 -7.14 -1.07
C SER A 177 -12.16 -7.03 -1.99
N PRO A 178 -12.25 -6.37 -3.16
CA PRO A 178 -11.16 -6.31 -4.12
C PRO A 178 -9.88 -5.71 -3.54
N LEU A 179 -8.74 -6.26 -3.95
CA LEU A 179 -7.42 -5.74 -3.59
C LEU A 179 -6.45 -5.92 -4.75
N ILE A 180 -5.76 -4.86 -5.14
CA ILE A 180 -4.77 -4.94 -6.22
C ILE A 180 -3.50 -5.63 -5.67
N SER A 181 -2.84 -6.45 -6.48
CA SER A 181 -1.59 -7.10 -6.09
C SER A 181 -0.58 -7.11 -7.23
N GLY A 182 0.54 -7.82 -7.03
CA GLY A 182 1.55 -8.05 -8.05
C GLY A 182 2.62 -6.96 -8.12
N THR A 183 3.26 -6.85 -9.28
CA THR A 183 4.46 -6.02 -9.48
C THR A 183 4.17 -4.54 -9.72
N ILE A 184 2.98 -4.21 -10.23
CA ILE A 184 2.57 -2.83 -10.52
C ILE A 184 2.52 -1.99 -9.24
N PRO A 185 1.85 -2.41 -8.15
CA PRO A 185 1.89 -1.65 -6.90
C PRO A 185 3.32 -1.52 -6.33
N LEU A 186 4.20 -2.50 -6.54
CA LEU A 186 5.59 -2.43 -6.09
C LEU A 186 6.45 -1.45 -6.91
N GLY A 187 5.99 -1.04 -8.09
CA GLY A 187 6.76 -0.24 -9.05
C GLY A 187 8.00 -0.99 -9.54
N ILE A 188 7.86 -2.31 -9.73
CA ILE A 188 8.87 -3.18 -10.34
C ILE A 188 8.31 -4.00 -11.49
N ASP A 189 7.19 -3.56 -12.05
CA ASP A 189 6.58 -4.13 -13.24
C ASP A 189 7.50 -3.98 -14.46
N THR A 190 7.27 -4.87 -15.43
CA THR A 190 7.88 -4.88 -16.76
C THR A 190 6.77 -4.64 -17.79
N PRO A 191 7.11 -4.35 -19.07
CA PRO A 191 6.09 -4.18 -20.11
C PRO A 191 5.12 -5.35 -20.27
N ASP A 192 5.55 -6.56 -19.89
CA ASP A 192 4.77 -7.81 -19.95
C ASP A 192 4.07 -8.14 -18.62
N SER A 193 4.14 -7.28 -17.60
CA SER A 193 3.46 -7.50 -16.33
C SER A 193 1.94 -7.34 -16.48
N ASN A 194 1.22 -8.28 -15.88
CA ASN A 194 -0.24 -8.26 -15.75
C ASN A 194 -0.68 -7.38 -14.57
N LEU A 195 -1.96 -7.00 -14.54
CA LEU A 195 -2.61 -6.45 -13.36
C LEU A 195 -3.31 -7.56 -12.59
N ASP A 196 -2.86 -7.83 -11.37
CA ASP A 196 -3.49 -8.78 -10.46
C ASP A 196 -4.52 -8.08 -9.57
N ILE A 197 -5.74 -8.63 -9.49
CA ILE A 197 -6.77 -8.19 -8.55
C ILE A 197 -7.31 -9.41 -7.80
N LEU A 198 -7.15 -9.38 -6.49
CA LEU A 198 -7.54 -10.41 -5.55
C LEU A 198 -8.95 -10.15 -5.01
N PHE A 199 -9.71 -11.21 -4.83
CA PHE A 199 -11.08 -11.19 -4.33
C PHE A 199 -11.32 -12.31 -3.32
N GLN A 200 -12.30 -12.12 -2.44
CA GLN A 200 -12.85 -13.18 -1.60
C GLN A 200 -14.14 -13.72 -2.20
N ALA A 201 -14.22 -15.02 -2.46
CA ALA A 201 -15.45 -15.69 -2.89
C ALA A 201 -15.50 -17.12 -2.37
N THR A 202 -16.65 -17.53 -1.83
CA THR A 202 -16.95 -18.94 -1.48
C THR A 202 -17.88 -19.61 -2.50
N ASP A 203 -18.65 -18.80 -3.24
CA ASP A 203 -19.48 -19.24 -4.36
C ASP A 203 -18.84 -18.76 -5.66
N PHE A 204 -18.10 -19.67 -6.32
CA PHE A 204 -17.39 -19.36 -7.56
C PHE A 204 -18.32 -19.22 -8.77
N ASP A 205 -19.49 -19.85 -8.77
CA ASP A 205 -20.46 -19.68 -9.85
C ASP A 205 -21.07 -18.29 -9.81
N HIS A 206 -21.41 -17.79 -8.61
CA HIS A 206 -21.84 -16.41 -8.42
C HIS A 206 -20.75 -15.41 -8.80
N PHE A 207 -19.51 -15.60 -8.31
CA PHE A 207 -18.38 -14.74 -8.64
C PHE A 207 -18.13 -14.68 -10.15
N LYS A 208 -18.11 -15.83 -10.82
CA LYS A 208 -17.97 -15.94 -12.27
C LYS A 208 -19.07 -15.19 -13.02
N ALA A 209 -20.32 -15.31 -12.57
CA ALA A 209 -21.44 -14.58 -13.18
C ALA A 209 -21.28 -13.06 -13.05
N GLU A 210 -20.84 -12.54 -11.89
CA GLU A 210 -20.58 -11.10 -11.71
C GLU A 210 -19.39 -10.62 -12.55
N VAL A 211 -18.31 -11.39 -12.66
CA VAL A 211 -17.17 -11.06 -13.53
C VAL A 211 -17.60 -11.01 -15.00
N LEU A 212 -18.41 -11.97 -15.47
CA LEU A 212 -18.91 -12.01 -16.85
C LEU A 212 -19.84 -10.85 -17.20
N LYS A 213 -20.52 -10.23 -16.23
CA LYS A 213 -21.30 -8.99 -16.46
C LYS A 213 -20.39 -7.80 -16.79
N LEU A 214 -19.15 -7.80 -16.31
CA LEU A 214 -18.17 -6.74 -16.57
C LEU A 214 -17.30 -7.04 -17.79
N PHE A 215 -16.93 -8.31 -17.96
CA PHE A 215 -15.97 -8.78 -18.95
C PHE A 215 -16.50 -10.03 -19.63
N SER A 216 -17.31 -9.86 -20.67
CA SER A 216 -17.96 -10.97 -21.39
C SER A 216 -16.97 -11.88 -22.13
N ASP A 217 -15.75 -11.38 -22.38
CA ASP A 217 -14.63 -12.07 -23.03
C ASP A 217 -13.73 -12.82 -22.03
N ALA A 218 -14.00 -12.72 -20.72
CA ALA A 218 -13.17 -13.35 -19.71
C ALA A 218 -13.12 -14.87 -19.86
N SER A 219 -11.91 -15.42 -19.86
CA SER A 219 -11.64 -16.85 -19.78
C SER A 219 -11.44 -17.27 -18.33
N PHE A 220 -11.80 -18.51 -17.97
CA PHE A 220 -11.78 -18.97 -16.58
C PHE A 220 -11.03 -20.29 -16.44
N SER A 221 -10.23 -20.39 -15.38
CA SER A 221 -9.70 -21.64 -14.83
C SER A 221 -10.10 -21.73 -13.36
N GLN A 222 -10.58 -22.88 -12.92
CA GLN A 222 -11.09 -23.07 -11.56
C GLN A 222 -10.63 -24.42 -11.01
N ASP A 223 -10.22 -24.44 -9.75
CA ASP A 223 -10.03 -25.64 -8.94
C ASP A 223 -10.98 -25.62 -7.72
N GLN A 224 -10.79 -26.50 -6.74
CA GLN A 224 -11.66 -26.57 -5.55
C GLN A 224 -11.52 -25.38 -4.60
N GLN A 225 -10.39 -24.67 -4.64
CA GLN A 225 -10.01 -23.63 -3.69
C GLN A 225 -9.95 -22.23 -4.32
N HIS A 226 -9.83 -22.16 -5.65
CA HIS A 226 -9.56 -20.92 -6.36
C HIS A 226 -10.29 -20.85 -7.71
N ILE A 227 -10.58 -19.62 -8.13
CA ILE A 227 -10.99 -19.29 -9.49
C ILE A 227 -10.11 -18.15 -10.00
N LEU A 228 -9.62 -18.28 -11.24
CA LEU A 228 -8.87 -17.27 -11.95
C LEU A 228 -9.60 -16.94 -13.25
N ALA A 229 -9.96 -15.67 -13.41
CA ALA A 229 -10.44 -15.14 -14.68
C ALA A 229 -9.34 -14.30 -15.34
N LYS A 230 -9.20 -14.44 -16.67
CA LYS A 230 -8.29 -13.63 -17.47
C LYS A 230 -9.05 -12.87 -18.54
N THR A 231 -8.82 -11.57 -18.61
CA THR A 231 -9.29 -10.65 -19.67
C THR A 231 -8.17 -9.70 -20.05
N SER A 232 -8.39 -8.83 -21.02
CA SER A 232 -7.42 -7.82 -21.40
C SER A 232 -8.08 -6.47 -21.64
N PHE A 233 -7.35 -5.39 -21.37
CA PHE A 233 -7.80 -4.03 -21.64
C PHE A 233 -6.66 -3.23 -22.24
N GLN A 234 -6.81 -2.77 -23.49
CA GLN A 234 -5.79 -1.97 -24.19
C GLN A 234 -4.38 -2.63 -24.18
N GLY A 235 -4.34 -3.95 -24.32
CA GLY A 235 -3.10 -4.74 -24.28
C GLY A 235 -2.46 -4.87 -22.90
N LEU A 236 -3.18 -4.54 -21.82
CA LEU A 236 -2.84 -4.95 -20.45
C LEU A 236 -3.60 -6.23 -20.14
N GLU A 237 -2.89 -7.30 -19.75
CA GLU A 237 -3.53 -8.52 -19.24
C GLU A 237 -4.01 -8.29 -17.81
N ILE A 238 -5.24 -8.72 -17.51
CA ILE A 238 -5.86 -8.59 -16.19
C ILE A 238 -6.12 -9.99 -15.65
N GLU A 239 -5.57 -10.27 -14.48
CA GLU A 239 -5.81 -11.50 -13.72
C GLU A 239 -6.73 -11.20 -12.53
N ILE A 240 -7.93 -11.77 -12.56
CA ILE A 240 -8.97 -11.63 -11.54
C ILE A 240 -9.02 -12.93 -10.75
N TYR A 241 -8.43 -12.94 -9.57
CA TYR A 241 -8.27 -14.12 -8.74
C TYR A 241 -9.18 -14.08 -7.53
N ALA A 242 -9.89 -15.17 -7.24
CA ALA A 242 -10.69 -15.28 -6.03
C ALA A 242 -10.46 -16.61 -5.29
N SER A 243 -10.58 -16.55 -3.96
CA SER A 243 -10.54 -17.70 -3.06
C SER A 243 -11.45 -17.48 -1.86
N ALA A 244 -11.68 -18.51 -1.04
CA ALA A 244 -12.45 -18.36 0.20
C ALA A 244 -11.76 -17.43 1.24
N LEU A 245 -10.44 -17.24 1.12
CA LEU A 245 -9.67 -16.36 2.00
C LEU A 245 -9.86 -14.89 1.62
N SER A 246 -9.92 -14.02 2.63
CA SER A 246 -9.82 -12.58 2.41
C SER A 246 -8.52 -12.27 1.64
N PRO A 247 -8.53 -11.34 0.67
CA PRO A 247 -7.32 -10.91 -0.04
C PRO A 247 -6.16 -10.55 0.88
N LEU A 248 -6.42 -9.99 2.06
CA LEU A 248 -5.40 -9.66 3.06
C LEU A 248 -4.65 -10.89 3.60
N GLN A 249 -5.27 -12.08 3.52
CA GLN A 249 -4.72 -13.35 3.99
C GLN A 249 -4.18 -14.23 2.85
N GLN A 250 -4.41 -13.84 1.59
CA GLN A 250 -3.91 -14.59 0.44
C GLN A 250 -2.40 -14.40 0.28
N ASN A 251 -1.70 -15.46 -0.15
CA ASN A 251 -0.24 -15.42 -0.30
C ASN A 251 0.22 -14.34 -1.27
N ALA A 252 -0.54 -14.07 -2.34
CA ALA A 252 -0.23 -12.99 -3.28
C ALA A 252 -0.14 -11.62 -2.60
N HIS A 253 -1.02 -11.32 -1.66
CA HIS A 253 -0.94 -10.07 -0.88
C HIS A 253 0.21 -10.11 0.14
N ARG A 254 0.46 -11.26 0.78
CA ARG A 254 1.60 -11.39 1.69
C ARG A 254 2.93 -11.15 0.99
N HIS A 255 3.10 -11.70 -0.22
CA HIS A 255 4.24 -11.42 -1.09
C HIS A 255 4.35 -9.93 -1.42
N LEU A 256 3.27 -9.30 -1.89
CA LEU A 256 3.25 -7.85 -2.15
C LEU A 256 3.76 -7.05 -0.94
N ARG A 257 3.29 -7.38 0.27
CA ARG A 257 3.67 -6.68 1.50
C ARG A 257 5.15 -6.88 1.84
N ILE A 258 5.64 -8.11 1.89
CA ILE A 258 7.04 -8.36 2.27
C ILE A 258 8.02 -7.84 1.23
N GLU A 259 7.72 -7.99 -0.05
CA GLU A 259 8.55 -7.49 -1.15
C GLU A 259 8.61 -5.96 -1.13
N GLY A 260 7.46 -5.29 -0.91
CA GLY A 260 7.39 -3.84 -0.76
C GLY A 260 8.22 -3.32 0.43
N ARG A 261 8.14 -4.00 1.58
CA ARG A 261 8.94 -3.69 2.77
C ARG A 261 10.43 -3.85 2.51
N LEU A 262 10.86 -4.93 1.88
CA LEU A 262 12.27 -5.17 1.53
C LEU A 262 12.79 -4.12 0.54
N LEU A 263 12.00 -3.75 -0.47
CA LEU A 263 12.35 -2.67 -1.41
C LEU A 263 12.51 -1.31 -0.71
N LYS A 264 11.64 -1.01 0.26
CA LYS A 264 11.73 0.21 1.09
C LYS A 264 12.98 0.21 1.97
N LEU A 265 13.25 -0.89 2.67
CA LEU A 265 14.34 -0.98 3.65
C LEU A 265 15.72 -1.05 3.01
N LEU A 266 15.87 -1.79 1.92
CA LEU A 266 17.15 -1.99 1.22
C LEU A 266 17.42 -0.96 0.13
N GLY A 267 16.41 -0.14 -0.21
CA GLY A 267 16.54 1.06 -1.02
C GLY A 267 16.83 0.81 -2.51
N THR A 268 17.20 1.89 -3.21
CA THR A 268 17.38 1.90 -4.67
C THR A 268 18.37 0.87 -5.19
N PRO A 269 19.57 0.66 -4.60
CA PRO A 269 20.51 -0.33 -5.11
C PRO A 269 19.95 -1.76 -5.12
N PHE A 270 19.12 -2.10 -4.13
CA PHE A 270 18.42 -3.39 -4.09
C PHE A 270 17.33 -3.46 -5.17
N ARG A 271 16.49 -2.42 -5.29
CA ARG A 271 15.47 -2.31 -6.35
C ARG A 271 16.08 -2.49 -7.74
N ASP A 272 17.20 -1.83 -8.03
CA ASP A 272 17.86 -1.89 -9.34
C ASP A 272 18.32 -3.32 -9.69
N LYS A 273 18.82 -4.08 -8.71
CA LYS A 273 19.17 -5.51 -8.91
C LYS A 273 17.94 -6.35 -9.22
N ILE A 274 16.84 -6.15 -8.50
CA ILE A 274 15.58 -6.85 -8.76
C ILE A 274 15.08 -6.54 -10.17
N MET A 275 15.09 -5.26 -10.56
CA MET A 275 14.69 -4.84 -11.92
C MET A 275 15.58 -5.44 -13.00
N ALA A 276 16.90 -5.50 -12.78
CA ALA A 276 17.84 -6.10 -13.72
C ALA A 276 17.59 -7.60 -13.94
N LEU A 277 17.23 -8.35 -12.88
CA LEU A 277 16.85 -9.76 -12.98
C LEU A 277 15.49 -9.93 -13.67
N LYS A 278 14.49 -9.10 -13.32
CA LYS A 278 13.17 -9.13 -13.97
C LYS A 278 13.25 -8.81 -15.46
N ALA A 279 14.12 -7.89 -15.88
CA ALA A 279 14.39 -7.60 -17.28
C ALA A 279 14.99 -8.79 -18.06
N GLN A 280 15.56 -9.79 -17.37
CA GLN A 280 16.03 -11.04 -17.95
C GLN A 280 14.96 -12.14 -17.97
N GLY A 281 13.72 -11.82 -17.60
CA GLY A 281 12.59 -12.77 -17.54
C GLY A 281 12.51 -13.56 -16.23
N ILE A 282 13.32 -13.22 -15.22
CA ILE A 282 13.23 -13.87 -13.90
C ILE A 282 11.97 -13.36 -13.18
N LYS A 283 11.16 -14.28 -12.65
CA LYS A 283 9.97 -13.95 -11.86
C LYS A 283 10.35 -13.21 -10.56
N THR A 284 9.38 -12.54 -9.95
CA THR A 284 9.62 -11.67 -8.79
C THR A 284 10.25 -12.41 -7.60
N GLU A 285 9.60 -13.45 -7.09
CA GLU A 285 10.08 -14.18 -5.92
C GLU A 285 11.46 -14.80 -6.17
N PRO A 286 11.74 -15.47 -7.31
CA PRO A 286 13.10 -15.91 -7.65
C PRO A 286 14.13 -14.78 -7.74
N ALA A 287 13.77 -13.59 -8.25
CA ALA A 287 14.67 -12.45 -8.30
C ALA A 287 15.06 -11.97 -6.89
N PHE A 288 14.08 -11.87 -5.98
CA PHE A 288 14.34 -11.60 -4.56
C PHE A 288 15.22 -12.68 -3.95
N GLY A 289 14.92 -13.95 -4.25
CA GLY A 289 15.70 -15.08 -3.77
C GLY A 289 17.17 -15.06 -4.19
N GLN A 290 17.46 -14.67 -5.42
CA GLN A 290 18.84 -14.55 -5.90
C GLN A 290 19.60 -13.42 -5.21
N VAL A 291 18.97 -12.25 -4.99
CA VAL A 291 19.64 -11.10 -4.38
C VAL A 291 19.80 -11.25 -2.86
N LEU A 292 18.85 -11.92 -2.20
CA LEU A 292 18.82 -12.14 -0.74
C LEU A 292 19.36 -13.51 -0.31
N GLU A 293 19.86 -14.31 -1.26
CA GLU A 293 20.40 -15.65 -1.03
C GLU A 293 19.40 -16.60 -0.31
N LEU A 294 18.14 -16.58 -0.76
CA LEU A 294 17.07 -17.44 -0.23
C LEU A 294 17.08 -18.81 -0.91
N GLU A 295 16.89 -19.89 -0.13
CA GLU A 295 16.89 -21.25 -0.65
C GLU A 295 15.57 -21.60 -1.35
N LYS A 296 14.45 -21.17 -0.76
CA LYS A 296 13.08 -21.43 -1.25
C LYS A 296 12.36 -20.09 -1.33
N PRO A 297 12.65 -19.26 -2.35
CA PRO A 297 12.30 -17.84 -2.32
C PRO A 297 10.83 -17.56 -2.05
N TYR A 298 9.93 -18.38 -2.61
CA TYR A 298 8.49 -18.26 -2.34
C TYR A 298 8.16 -18.45 -0.85
N GLN A 299 8.60 -19.55 -0.23
CA GLN A 299 8.30 -19.82 1.19
C GLN A 299 9.07 -18.89 2.12
N ASP A 300 10.35 -18.64 1.84
CA ASP A 300 11.21 -17.82 2.69
C ASP A 300 10.70 -16.38 2.80
N LEU A 301 10.16 -15.81 1.70
CA LEU A 301 9.50 -14.51 1.73
C LEU A 301 8.23 -14.52 2.59
N LEU A 302 7.42 -15.58 2.54
CA LEU A 302 6.24 -15.72 3.40
C LEU A 302 6.61 -15.85 4.87
N ASP A 303 7.73 -16.49 5.20
CA ASP A 303 8.21 -16.60 6.58
C ASP A 303 8.71 -15.24 7.11
N LEU A 304 9.37 -14.46 6.24
CA LEU A 304 9.82 -13.09 6.54
C LEU A 304 8.67 -12.09 6.73
N TYR A 305 7.47 -12.38 6.19
CA TYR A 305 6.31 -11.51 6.27
C TYR A 305 6.00 -11.05 7.70
N PHE A 306 6.18 -11.92 8.70
CA PHE A 306 5.84 -11.64 10.10
C PHE A 306 6.94 -10.90 10.89
N CYS A 307 8.12 -10.69 10.30
CA CYS A 307 9.20 -9.93 10.94
C CYS A 307 8.86 -8.43 11.02
N THR A 308 9.42 -7.75 12.00
CA THR A 308 9.48 -6.27 12.09
C THR A 308 10.45 -5.69 11.06
N ASP A 309 10.33 -4.40 10.75
CA ASP A 309 11.26 -3.75 9.80
C ASP A 309 12.70 -3.77 10.32
N LEU A 310 12.89 -3.68 11.63
CA LEU A 310 14.22 -3.77 12.25
C LEU A 310 14.84 -5.17 12.10
N GLU A 311 14.07 -6.24 12.29
CA GLU A 311 14.55 -7.61 12.08
C GLU A 311 14.90 -7.87 10.61
N LEU A 312 14.10 -7.38 9.68
CA LEU A 312 14.40 -7.45 8.24
C LEU A 312 15.69 -6.71 7.90
N LEU A 313 15.85 -5.48 8.42
CA LEU A 313 17.05 -4.71 8.18
C LEU A 313 18.28 -5.41 8.77
N GLN A 314 18.24 -5.86 10.03
CA GLN A 314 19.33 -6.58 10.67
C GLN A 314 19.76 -7.86 9.92
N ARG A 315 18.83 -8.50 9.22
CA ARG A 315 19.10 -9.71 8.43
C ARG A 315 19.79 -9.42 7.10
N PHE A 316 19.51 -8.27 6.47
CA PHE A 316 19.87 -8.02 5.07
C PHE A 316 20.68 -6.72 4.83
N SER A 317 21.00 -5.96 5.88
CA SER A 317 21.84 -4.76 5.84
C SER A 317 23.31 -5.04 6.15
#